data_AF-A0A662XMB5-F1
#
_entry.id   AF-A0A662XMB5-F1
#
_cell.length_a   1.000
_cell.length_b   1.000
_cell.length_c   1.000
_cell.angle_alpha   90.00
_cell.angle_beta   90.00
_cell.angle_gamma   90.00
#
_symmetry.space_group_name_H-M   'P 1'
#
loop_
_entity.id
_entity.type
_entity.pdbx_description
1 polymer ?
#
loop_
_entity_poly.entity_id
_entity_poly.type
_entity_poly.pdbx_seq_one_letter_code
_entity_poly.pdbx_strand_id
1 'polypeptide(L)'
;MPAPVLRPQRRQKRVEPMRRIGQLYHFWLHEAPLLTKAATAATLFGVGDRIAQRIEANSSVASSKEEEADRDGLVSASTARTLRMMAWGGLFTAPIMHTWFHAIERVIPGTGRLVVAKKVVADMLIMAPAMSLGFFTVTRCMEGHTVNDAFEVAKAKLPPTLATNYMVWPAANVVVFAFVPLQYRTPFVNCVSLGWSTFLSGMSSKKVTSAPAS
;
A
#
# COMPACT_ATOMS: atom_id res chain seq x y z
N MET A 1 33.91 -50.56 2.20
CA MET A 1 32.61 -49.84 2.23
C MET A 1 32.87 -48.42 2.71
N PRO A 2 32.52 -47.36 1.96
CA PRO A 2 32.67 -45.99 2.44
C PRO A 2 31.48 -45.60 3.34
N ALA A 3 31.77 -44.91 4.44
CA ALA A 3 30.80 -44.49 5.44
C ALA A 3 29.80 -43.42 4.90
N PRO A 4 28.57 -43.33 5.44
CA PRO A 4 27.58 -42.37 4.97
C PRO A 4 27.98 -40.94 5.36
N VAL A 5 28.09 -40.07 4.37
CA VAL A 5 28.31 -38.63 4.55
C VAL A 5 27.05 -38.01 5.18
N LEU A 6 27.10 -37.73 6.48
CA LEU A 6 26.07 -36.95 7.17
C LEU A 6 26.07 -35.51 6.65
N ARG A 7 25.09 -35.16 5.81
CA ARG A 7 24.87 -33.76 5.40
C ARG A 7 24.52 -32.91 6.64
N PRO A 8 25.01 -31.66 6.73
CA PRO A 8 24.82 -30.83 7.91
C PRO A 8 23.35 -30.37 8.04
N GLN A 9 22.63 -30.87 9.05
CA GLN A 9 21.25 -30.48 9.40
C GLN A 9 21.07 -28.98 9.76
N ARG A 10 22.16 -28.22 9.97
CA ARG A 10 22.10 -26.83 10.46
C ARG A 10 21.43 -25.85 9.48
N ARG A 11 21.48 -26.08 8.16
CA ARG A 11 20.78 -25.22 7.18
C ARG A 11 19.26 -25.44 7.17
N GLN A 12 18.77 -26.63 7.54
CA GLN A 12 17.37 -27.01 7.41
C GLN A 12 16.48 -26.42 8.52
N LYS A 13 17.00 -26.33 9.75
CA LYS A 13 16.27 -25.74 10.90
C LYS A 13 15.99 -24.23 10.76
N ARG A 14 16.84 -23.48 10.03
CA ARG A 14 16.68 -22.03 9.87
C ARG A 14 15.59 -21.65 8.85
N VAL A 15 15.33 -22.52 7.88
CA VAL A 15 14.30 -22.33 6.84
C VAL A 15 12.93 -22.88 7.25
N GLU A 16 12.86 -23.77 8.24
CA GLU A 16 11.60 -24.31 8.77
C GLU A 16 10.62 -23.24 9.29
N PRO A 17 11.00 -22.29 10.17
CA PRO A 17 10.04 -21.31 10.68
C PRO A 17 9.52 -20.39 9.58
N MET A 18 10.38 -19.96 8.64
CA MET A 18 9.96 -19.16 7.48
C MET A 18 9.00 -19.94 6.58
N ARG A 19 9.24 -21.23 6.37
CA ARG A 19 8.33 -22.12 5.62
C ARG A 19 6.99 -22.28 6.33
N ARG A 20 6.98 -22.45 7.66
CA ARG A 20 5.76 -22.60 8.46
C ARG A 20 4.91 -21.33 8.45
N ILE A 21 5.53 -20.15 8.58
CA ILE A 21 4.81 -18.86 8.48
C ILE A 21 4.17 -18.71 7.10
N GLY A 22 4.92 -19.01 6.02
CA GLY A 22 4.39 -18.97 4.66
C GLY A 22 3.23 -19.94 4.43
N GLN A 23 3.33 -21.16 4.98
CA GLN A 23 2.25 -22.16 4.91
C GLN A 23 1.01 -21.73 5.70
N LEU A 24 1.19 -21.14 6.89
CA LEU A 24 0.09 -20.62 7.69
C LEU A 24 -0.61 -19.46 6.96
N TYR A 25 0.17 -18.52 6.43
CA TYR A 25 -0.37 -17.41 5.64
C TYR A 25 -1.14 -17.91 4.42
N HIS A 26 -0.58 -18.87 3.69
CA HIS A 26 -1.25 -19.49 2.55
C HIS A 26 -2.56 -20.18 2.94
N PHE A 27 -2.58 -20.89 4.06
CA PHE A 27 -3.78 -21.51 4.61
C PHE A 27 -4.87 -20.47 4.90
N TRP A 28 -4.54 -19.42 5.67
CA TRP A 28 -5.48 -18.34 6.00
C TRP A 28 -5.92 -17.53 4.77
N LEU A 29 -5.05 -17.39 3.76
CA LEU A 29 -5.39 -16.75 2.49
C LEU A 29 -6.42 -17.55 1.69
N HIS A 30 -6.50 -18.86 1.91
CA HIS A 30 -7.49 -19.74 1.27
C HIS A 30 -8.77 -19.87 2.10
N GLU A 31 -8.64 -20.02 3.42
CA GLU A 31 -9.77 -20.23 4.34
C GLU A 31 -10.57 -18.94 4.57
N ALA A 32 -9.88 -17.81 4.74
CA ALA A 32 -10.49 -16.50 4.96
C ALA A 32 -9.81 -15.43 4.09
N PRO A 33 -9.95 -15.49 2.75
CA PRO A 33 -9.19 -14.66 1.81
C PRO A 33 -9.36 -13.16 2.04
N LEU A 34 -10.59 -12.70 2.32
CA LEU A 34 -10.87 -11.28 2.53
C LEU A 34 -10.32 -10.79 3.88
N LEU A 35 -10.54 -11.55 4.95
CA LEU A 35 -10.05 -11.20 6.28
C LEU A 35 -8.51 -11.12 6.30
N THR A 36 -7.85 -12.13 5.72
CA THR A 36 -6.39 -12.17 5.64
C THR A 36 -5.84 -10.99 4.85
N LYS A 37 -6.45 -10.66 3.71
CA LYS A 37 -6.06 -9.49 2.90
C LYS A 37 -6.34 -8.18 3.61
N ALA A 38 -7.47 -8.06 4.31
CA ALA A 38 -7.83 -6.87 5.08
C ALA A 38 -6.85 -6.63 6.24
N ALA A 39 -6.53 -7.67 7.02
CA ALA A 39 -5.55 -7.58 8.10
C ALA A 39 -4.14 -7.25 7.56
N THR A 40 -3.73 -7.88 6.45
CA THR A 40 -2.47 -7.57 5.77
C THR A 40 -2.46 -6.12 5.29
N ALA A 41 -3.53 -5.64 4.66
CA ALA A 41 -3.60 -4.26 4.19
C ALA A 41 -3.59 -3.26 5.35
N ALA A 42 -4.40 -3.47 6.39
CA ALA A 42 -4.44 -2.59 7.56
C ALA A 42 -3.06 -2.46 8.21
N THR A 43 -2.36 -3.58 8.43
CA THR A 43 -1.00 -3.58 9.00
C THR A 43 0.00 -2.84 8.11
N LEU A 44 0.00 -3.11 6.80
CA LEU A 44 0.92 -2.45 5.88
C LEU A 44 0.65 -0.95 5.79
N PHE A 45 -0.61 -0.52 5.63
CA PHE A 45 -0.95 0.91 5.61
C PHE A 45 -0.61 1.62 6.93
N GLY A 46 -0.85 0.97 8.08
CA GLY A 46 -0.48 1.53 9.38
C GLY A 46 1.04 1.68 9.56
N VAL A 47 1.81 0.67 9.17
CA VAL A 47 3.29 0.74 9.22
C VAL A 47 3.81 1.81 8.27
N GLY A 48 3.27 1.89 7.06
CA GLY A 48 3.67 2.89 6.06
C GLY A 48 3.43 4.32 6.54
N ASP A 49 2.28 4.56 7.17
CA ASP A 49 1.96 5.86 7.74
C ASP A 49 2.89 6.20 8.92
N ARG A 50 3.22 5.24 9.80
CA ARG A 50 4.20 5.47 10.88
C ARG A 50 5.60 5.79 10.36
N ILE A 51 6.02 5.14 9.29
CA ILE A 51 7.31 5.45 8.62
C ILE A 51 7.25 6.87 8.03
N ALA A 52 6.18 7.22 7.32
CA ALA A 52 6.00 8.54 6.75
C ALA A 52 6.03 9.63 7.83
N GLN A 53 5.24 9.47 8.90
CA GLN A 53 5.21 10.41 10.03
C GLN A 53 6.59 10.54 10.71
N ARG A 54 7.35 9.44 10.87
CA ARG A 54 8.69 9.50 11.46
C ARG A 54 9.69 10.26 10.58
N ILE A 55 9.57 10.12 9.26
CA ILE A 55 10.39 10.82 8.29
C ILE A 55 10.00 12.30 8.22
N GLU A 56 8.71 12.61 8.22
CA GLU A 56 8.16 13.98 8.33
C GLU A 56 8.70 14.66 9.61
N ALA A 57 8.62 13.99 10.76
CA ALA A 57 9.13 14.47 12.05
C ALA A 57 10.65 14.75 12.05
N ASN A 58 11.43 13.89 11.38
CA ASN A 58 12.88 14.10 11.23
C ASN A 58 13.22 15.23 10.24
N SER A 59 12.30 15.58 9.34
CA SER A 59 12.45 16.69 8.40
C SER A 59 11.99 18.02 9.02
N SER A 60 11.10 17.94 10.01
CA SER A 60 10.56 19.08 10.75
C SER A 60 11.34 19.36 12.04
N VAL A 61 12.61 19.77 11.91
CA VAL A 61 13.14 20.79 12.84
C VAL A 61 12.54 22.19 12.50
N ALA A 62 11.77 22.30 11.40
CA ALA A 62 11.30 23.57 10.85
C ALA A 62 9.77 23.82 10.88
N SER A 63 8.94 23.03 11.58
CA SER A 63 7.50 23.34 11.65
C SER A 63 6.88 23.03 13.01
N SER A 64 7.48 23.58 14.05
CA SER A 64 6.86 23.79 15.36
C SER A 64 5.78 24.88 15.22
N LYS A 65 4.54 24.54 14.79
CA LYS A 65 3.40 25.48 14.92
C LYS A 65 1.97 24.94 14.83
N GLU A 66 1.74 23.62 14.94
CA GLU A 66 0.36 23.07 14.98
C GLU A 66 0.04 22.27 16.26
N GLU A 67 0.93 22.22 17.25
CA GLU A 67 0.76 21.37 18.44
C GLU A 67 -0.19 21.92 19.54
N GLU A 68 -0.81 23.09 19.39
CA GLU A 68 -1.62 23.67 20.47
C GLU A 68 -3.14 23.43 20.38
N ALA A 69 -3.68 22.77 19.36
CA ALA A 69 -5.14 22.71 19.17
C ALA A 69 -5.84 21.37 19.55
N ASP A 70 -5.14 20.29 19.89
CA ASP A 70 -5.79 18.97 20.06
C ASP A 70 -5.26 18.18 21.27
N ARG A 71 -5.36 18.76 22.48
CA ARG A 71 -5.05 18.07 23.74
C ARG A 71 -6.26 17.40 24.41
N ASP A 72 -7.46 17.53 23.86
CA ASP A 72 -8.71 16.99 24.45
C ASP A 72 -9.22 15.69 23.76
N GLY A 73 -8.49 15.16 22.79
CA GLY A 73 -8.83 13.90 22.13
C GLY A 73 -8.37 12.65 22.92
N LEU A 74 -9.21 11.61 22.97
CA LEU A 74 -8.88 10.27 23.51
C LEU A 74 -7.64 9.63 22.83
N VAL A 75 -7.23 10.11 21.66
CA VAL A 75 -6.15 9.55 20.85
C VAL A 75 -5.35 10.69 20.21
N SER A 76 -4.01 10.63 20.26
CA SER A 76 -3.14 11.63 19.59
C SER A 76 -3.43 11.73 18.09
N ALA A 77 -3.39 12.93 17.53
CA ALA A 77 -3.54 13.21 16.09
C ALA A 77 -2.70 12.28 15.19
N SER A 78 -1.46 11.98 15.60
CA SER A 78 -0.58 11.01 14.94
C SER A 78 -1.19 9.60 14.85
N THR A 79 -1.80 9.14 15.95
CA THR A 79 -2.41 7.81 16.06
C THR A 79 -3.77 7.78 15.36
N ALA A 80 -4.53 8.88 15.40
CA ALA A 80 -5.76 9.03 14.63
C ALA A 80 -5.49 8.97 13.11
N ARG A 81 -4.43 9.61 12.62
CA ARG A 81 -3.99 9.50 11.21
C ARG A 81 -3.63 8.05 10.86
N THR A 82 -2.84 7.37 11.69
CA THR A 82 -2.50 5.96 11.46
C THR A 82 -3.73 5.07 11.44
N LEU A 83 -4.68 5.24 12.36
CA LEU A 83 -5.90 4.45 12.41
C LEU A 83 -6.76 4.65 11.14
N ARG A 84 -6.85 5.88 10.63
CA ARG A 84 -7.53 6.18 9.36
C ARG A 84 -6.87 5.47 8.18
N MET A 85 -5.54 5.43 8.13
CA MET A 85 -4.80 4.68 7.09
C MET A 85 -5.02 3.17 7.21
N MET A 86 -5.02 2.63 8.43
CA MET A 86 -5.33 1.22 8.68
C MET A 86 -6.75 0.86 8.23
N ALA A 87 -7.73 1.72 8.54
CA ALA A 87 -9.11 1.55 8.12
C ALA A 87 -9.25 1.61 6.58
N TRP A 88 -8.60 2.58 5.93
CA TRP A 88 -8.56 2.68 4.48
C TRP A 88 -7.96 1.43 3.82
N GLY A 89 -6.84 0.92 4.36
CA GLY A 89 -6.20 -0.29 3.86
C GLY A 89 -7.09 -1.53 4.04
N GLY A 90 -7.57 -1.75 5.27
CA GLY A 90 -8.29 -2.97 5.64
C GLY A 90 -9.73 -3.02 5.13
N LEU A 91 -10.51 -1.95 5.31
CA LEU A 91 -11.95 -1.95 5.06
C LEU A 91 -12.31 -1.58 3.62
N PHE A 92 -11.47 -0.79 2.94
CA PHE A 92 -11.77 -0.31 1.59
C PHE A 92 -10.83 -0.95 0.56
N THR A 93 -9.51 -0.73 0.71
CA THR A 93 -8.53 -1.16 -0.29
C THR A 93 -8.53 -2.67 -0.51
N ALA A 94 -8.47 -3.47 0.56
CA ALA A 94 -8.41 -4.92 0.43
C ALA A 94 -9.65 -5.55 -0.24
N PRO A 95 -10.90 -5.22 0.15
CA PRO A 95 -12.09 -5.71 -0.55
C PRO A 95 -12.17 -5.24 -2.00
N ILE A 96 -11.92 -3.95 -2.27
CA ILE A 96 -11.99 -3.37 -3.63
C ILE A 96 -10.96 -4.03 -4.55
N MET A 97 -9.72 -4.20 -4.08
CA MET A 97 -8.67 -4.84 -4.87
C MET A 97 -8.95 -6.33 -5.09
N HIS A 98 -9.49 -7.01 -4.07
CA HIS A 98 -9.88 -8.39 -4.20
C HIS A 98 -10.93 -8.56 -5.31
N THR A 99 -12.02 -7.77 -5.28
CA THR A 99 -13.08 -7.85 -6.30
C THR A 99 -12.58 -7.43 -7.67
N TRP A 100 -11.76 -6.38 -7.76
CA TRP A 100 -11.17 -5.93 -9.01
C TRP A 100 -10.34 -7.01 -9.70
N PHE A 101 -9.40 -7.64 -8.99
CA PHE A 101 -8.56 -8.65 -9.61
C PHE A 101 -9.35 -9.90 -10.04
N HIS A 102 -10.44 -10.25 -9.36
CA HIS A 102 -11.32 -11.32 -9.83
C HIS A 102 -12.15 -10.89 -11.04
N ALA A 103 -12.65 -9.65 -11.06
CA ALA A 103 -13.41 -9.11 -12.18
C ALA A 103 -12.57 -9.04 -13.46
N ILE A 104 -11.36 -8.50 -13.36
CA ILE A 104 -10.48 -8.31 -14.53
C ILE A 104 -10.00 -9.64 -15.12
N GLU A 105 -9.82 -10.68 -14.29
CA GLU A 105 -9.51 -12.03 -14.77
C GLU A 105 -10.70 -12.70 -15.48
N ARG A 106 -11.93 -12.40 -15.07
CA ARG A 106 -13.13 -12.89 -15.75
C ARG A 106 -13.37 -12.18 -17.09
N VAL A 107 -13.15 -10.87 -17.13
CA VAL A 107 -13.39 -10.05 -18.34
C VAL A 107 -12.28 -10.21 -19.37
N ILE A 108 -11.01 -10.34 -18.92
CA ILE A 108 -9.84 -10.45 -19.80
C ILE A 108 -9.04 -11.69 -19.40
N PRO A 109 -9.47 -12.90 -19.77
CA PRO A 109 -8.79 -14.12 -19.38
C PRO A 109 -7.43 -14.28 -20.07
N GLY A 110 -6.48 -14.92 -19.37
CA GLY A 110 -5.17 -15.30 -19.91
C GLY A 110 -4.01 -14.41 -19.46
N THR A 111 -2.81 -14.75 -19.94
CA THR A 111 -1.52 -14.20 -19.48
C THR A 111 -0.61 -13.73 -20.63
N GLY A 112 -1.11 -13.72 -21.87
CA GLY A 112 -0.33 -13.24 -23.02
C GLY A 112 0.03 -11.76 -22.91
N ARG A 113 1.09 -11.33 -23.62
CA ARG A 113 1.61 -9.94 -23.56
C ARG A 113 0.53 -8.88 -23.82
N LEU A 114 -0.34 -9.11 -24.82
CA LEU A 114 -1.45 -8.21 -25.13
C LEU A 114 -2.54 -8.22 -24.05
N VAL A 115 -2.80 -9.37 -23.42
CA VAL A 115 -3.76 -9.47 -22.30
C VAL A 115 -3.25 -8.69 -21.10
N VAL A 116 -1.97 -8.86 -20.74
CA VAL A 116 -1.33 -8.09 -19.66
C VAL A 116 -1.40 -6.59 -19.95
N ALA A 117 -1.08 -6.16 -21.17
CA ALA A 117 -1.18 -4.74 -21.55
C ALA A 117 -2.61 -4.21 -21.39
N LYS A 118 -3.64 -4.95 -21.83
CA LYS A 118 -5.05 -4.57 -21.63
C LYS A 118 -5.42 -4.46 -20.14
N LYS A 119 -4.96 -5.40 -19.30
CA LYS A 119 -5.18 -5.38 -17.85
C LYS A 119 -4.53 -4.17 -17.19
N VAL A 120 -3.29 -3.85 -17.56
CA VAL A 120 -2.57 -2.66 -17.07
C VAL A 120 -3.31 -1.38 -17.44
N VAL A 121 -3.75 -1.26 -18.71
CA VAL A 121 -4.50 -0.08 -19.16
C VAL A 121 -5.83 0.05 -18.42
N ALA A 122 -6.57 -1.04 -18.24
CA ALA A 122 -7.81 -1.02 -17.47
C ALA A 122 -7.57 -0.59 -16.01
N ASP A 123 -6.50 -1.07 -15.38
CA ASP A 123 -6.12 -0.68 -14.03
C ASP A 123 -5.79 0.82 -13.93
N MET A 124 -5.03 1.34 -14.90
CA MET A 124 -4.66 2.76 -14.98
C MET A 124 -5.86 3.69 -15.19
N LEU A 125 -6.85 3.28 -15.99
CA LEU A 125 -7.98 4.13 -16.38
C LEU A 125 -9.19 4.02 -15.44
N ILE A 126 -9.34 2.89 -14.74
CA ILE A 126 -10.51 2.63 -13.90
C ILE A 126 -10.10 2.63 -12.44
N MET A 127 -9.14 1.78 -12.08
CA MET A 127 -8.83 1.52 -10.68
C MET A 127 -8.02 2.65 -10.05
N ALA A 128 -6.99 3.15 -10.73
CA ALA A 128 -6.18 4.27 -10.23
C ALA A 128 -7.01 5.53 -9.92
N PRO A 129 -7.89 6.04 -10.82
CA PRO A 129 -8.72 7.20 -10.50
C PRO A 129 -9.76 6.91 -9.42
N ALA A 130 -10.44 5.75 -9.47
CA ALA A 130 -11.44 5.39 -8.47
C ALA A 130 -10.85 5.28 -7.05
N MET A 131 -9.68 4.64 -6.92
CA MET A 131 -8.98 4.50 -5.64
C MET A 131 -8.47 5.83 -5.11
N SER A 132 -7.91 6.68 -5.98
CA SER A 132 -7.40 7.99 -5.56
C SER A 132 -8.53 8.91 -5.09
N LEU A 133 -9.64 8.95 -5.83
CA LEU A 133 -10.82 9.73 -5.48
C LEU A 133 -11.45 9.21 -4.18
N GLY A 134 -11.61 7.90 -4.06
CA GLY A 134 -12.10 7.24 -2.85
C GLY A 134 -11.22 7.52 -1.63
N PHE A 135 -9.89 7.44 -1.79
CA PHE A 135 -8.94 7.71 -0.71
C PHE A 135 -9.11 9.11 -0.16
N PHE A 136 -9.02 10.13 -1.01
CA PHE A 136 -9.14 11.52 -0.56
C PHE A 136 -10.53 11.83 0.01
N THR A 137 -11.59 11.27 -0.58
CA THR A 137 -12.96 11.49 -0.09
C THR A 137 -13.16 10.85 1.28
N VAL A 138 -12.87 9.55 1.41
CA VAL A 138 -13.09 8.81 2.66
C VAL A 138 -12.21 9.36 3.78
N THR A 139 -10.93 9.61 3.52
CA THR A 139 -10.02 10.12 4.57
C THR A 139 -10.43 11.50 5.07
N ARG A 140 -10.94 12.38 4.20
CA ARG A 140 -11.50 13.69 4.57
C ARG A 140 -12.81 13.59 5.33
N CYS A 141 -13.71 12.68 4.92
CA CYS A 141 -14.94 12.42 5.69
C CYS A 141 -14.61 11.90 7.10
N MET A 142 -13.58 11.07 7.25
CA MET A 142 -13.10 10.60 8.56
C MET A 142 -12.46 11.72 9.40
N GLU A 143 -12.10 12.86 8.81
CA GLU A 143 -11.65 14.08 9.51
C GLU A 143 -12.83 14.98 9.93
N GLY A 144 -14.08 14.58 9.63
CA GLY A 144 -15.29 15.32 9.99
C GLY A 144 -15.78 16.29 8.92
N HIS A 145 -15.15 16.33 7.74
CA HIS A 145 -15.64 17.15 6.62
C HIS A 145 -16.88 16.55 5.95
N THR A 146 -17.67 17.40 5.29
CA THR A 146 -18.81 16.93 4.51
C THR A 146 -18.35 16.16 3.28
N VAL A 147 -19.18 15.23 2.81
CA VAL A 147 -18.86 14.40 1.62
C VAL A 147 -18.65 15.27 0.38
N ASN A 148 -19.43 16.34 0.22
CA ASN A 148 -19.30 17.25 -0.93
C ASN A 148 -17.96 17.98 -0.91
N ASP A 149 -17.57 18.54 0.23
CA ASP A 149 -16.28 19.25 0.35
C ASP A 149 -15.10 18.29 0.16
N ALA A 150 -15.20 17.09 0.74
CA ALA A 150 -14.22 16.03 0.59
C ALA A 150 -14.03 15.63 -0.88
N PHE A 151 -15.14 15.50 -1.63
CA PHE A 151 -15.14 15.13 -3.03
C PHE A 151 -14.56 16.22 -3.94
N GLU A 152 -14.90 17.48 -3.72
CA GLU A 152 -14.35 18.59 -4.51
C GLU A 152 -12.83 18.72 -4.32
N VAL A 153 -12.34 18.55 -3.09
CA VAL A 153 -10.89 18.53 -2.86
C VAL A 153 -10.24 17.28 -3.46
N ALA A 154 -10.90 16.13 -3.40
CA ALA A 154 -10.42 14.91 -4.03
C ALA A 154 -10.26 15.07 -5.55
N LYS A 155 -11.24 15.69 -6.23
CA LYS A 155 -11.14 16.03 -7.66
C LYS A 155 -9.95 16.93 -7.96
N ALA A 156 -9.75 17.98 -7.16
CA ALA A 156 -8.63 18.90 -7.36
C ALA A 156 -7.26 18.21 -7.20
N LYS A 157 -7.15 17.24 -6.27
CA LYS A 157 -5.92 16.46 -6.05
C LYS A 157 -5.74 15.32 -7.04
N LEU A 158 -6.76 14.96 -7.82
CA LEU A 158 -6.74 13.79 -8.68
C LEU A 158 -5.69 13.90 -9.80
N PRO A 159 -5.60 15.00 -10.60
CA PRO A 159 -4.62 15.09 -11.69
C PRO A 159 -3.14 14.93 -11.25
N PRO A 160 -2.63 15.66 -10.24
CA PRO A 160 -1.23 15.50 -9.82
C PRO A 160 -0.96 14.11 -9.20
N THR A 161 -1.97 13.54 -8.53
CA THR A 161 -1.88 12.19 -7.97
C THR A 161 -1.77 11.15 -9.08
N LEU A 162 -2.62 11.23 -10.11
CA LEU A 162 -2.59 10.31 -11.25
C LEU A 162 -1.30 10.42 -12.06
N ALA A 163 -0.80 11.63 -12.27
CA ALA A 163 0.49 11.84 -12.95
C ALA A 163 1.61 11.08 -12.24
N THR A 164 1.69 11.21 -10.92
CA THR A 164 2.68 10.49 -10.10
C THR A 164 2.43 8.98 -10.11
N ASN A 165 1.17 8.56 -10.02
CA ASN A 165 0.77 7.16 -10.07
C ASN A 165 1.24 6.48 -11.38
N TYR A 166 1.07 7.17 -12.50
CA TYR A 166 1.44 6.67 -13.83
C TYR A 166 2.96 6.58 -14.07
N MET A 167 3.79 7.15 -13.20
CA MET A 167 5.25 6.98 -13.30
C MET A 167 5.73 5.62 -12.76
N VAL A 168 4.98 5.01 -11.84
CA VAL A 168 5.43 3.83 -11.07
C VAL A 168 4.57 2.61 -11.34
N TRP A 169 3.25 2.82 -11.31
CA TRP A 169 2.31 1.71 -11.34
C TRP A 169 2.20 0.96 -12.66
N PRO A 170 2.48 1.51 -13.86
CA PRO A 170 2.50 0.69 -15.07
C PRO A 170 3.49 -0.47 -14.97
N ALA A 171 4.71 -0.20 -14.49
CA ALA A 171 5.74 -1.22 -14.32
C ALA A 171 5.35 -2.25 -13.25
N ALA A 172 4.84 -1.79 -12.10
CA ALA A 172 4.35 -2.67 -11.04
C ALA A 172 3.19 -3.55 -11.52
N ASN A 173 2.23 -2.99 -12.27
CA ASN A 173 1.07 -3.70 -12.77
C ASN A 173 1.44 -4.74 -13.83
N VAL A 174 2.45 -4.48 -14.67
CA VAL A 174 2.99 -5.51 -15.56
C VAL A 174 3.48 -6.71 -14.75
N VAL A 175 4.19 -6.49 -13.64
CA VAL A 175 4.66 -7.59 -12.77
C VAL A 175 3.48 -8.32 -12.14
N VAL A 176 2.50 -7.59 -11.61
CA VAL A 176 1.29 -8.14 -10.98
C VAL A 176 0.51 -9.04 -11.93
N PHE A 177 0.25 -8.58 -13.15
CA PHE A 177 -0.59 -9.31 -14.10
C PHE A 177 0.15 -10.40 -14.88
N ALA A 178 1.48 -10.27 -15.07
CA ALA A 178 2.27 -11.26 -15.78
C ALA A 178 2.75 -12.41 -14.89
N PHE A 179 3.15 -12.12 -13.63
CA PHE A 179 3.89 -13.08 -12.80
C PHE A 179 3.22 -13.44 -11.48
N VAL A 180 2.34 -12.59 -10.95
CA VAL A 180 1.77 -12.82 -9.61
C VAL A 180 0.44 -13.59 -9.72
N PRO A 181 0.33 -14.76 -9.06
CA PRO A 181 -0.93 -15.50 -9.03
C PRO A 181 -2.04 -14.69 -8.34
N LEU A 182 -3.28 -14.85 -8.80
CA LEU A 182 -4.44 -14.05 -8.39
C LEU A 182 -4.57 -13.86 -6.87
N GLN A 183 -4.33 -14.92 -6.10
CA GLN A 183 -4.48 -14.90 -4.65
C GLN A 183 -3.49 -13.94 -3.96
N TYR A 184 -2.29 -13.76 -4.53
CA TYR A 184 -1.19 -12.97 -3.98
C TYR A 184 -1.09 -11.54 -4.54
N ARG A 185 -1.94 -11.16 -5.50
CA ARG A 185 -1.86 -9.83 -6.13
C ARG A 185 -2.14 -8.70 -5.15
N THR A 186 -3.20 -8.82 -4.35
CA THR A 186 -3.54 -7.82 -3.32
C THR A 186 -2.40 -7.60 -2.31
N PRO A 187 -1.85 -8.63 -1.64
CA PRO A 187 -0.75 -8.41 -0.71
C PRO A 187 0.52 -7.91 -1.41
N PHE A 188 0.81 -8.36 -2.64
CA PHE A 188 1.95 -7.83 -3.41
C PHE A 188 1.82 -6.33 -3.67
N VAL A 189 0.65 -5.88 -4.14
CA VAL A 189 0.35 -4.46 -4.38
C VAL A 189 0.50 -3.65 -3.10
N ASN A 190 0.00 -4.15 -1.96
CA ASN A 190 0.15 -3.46 -0.68
C ASN A 190 1.63 -3.32 -0.26
N CYS A 191 2.47 -4.32 -0.53
CA CYS A 191 3.91 -4.24 -0.28
C CYS A 191 4.61 -3.21 -1.20
N VAL A 192 4.22 -3.14 -2.47
CA VAL A 192 4.74 -2.11 -3.40
C VAL A 192 4.34 -0.72 -2.92
N SER A 193 3.08 -0.54 -2.49
CA SER A 193 2.59 0.73 -1.93
C SER A 193 3.41 1.18 -0.71
N LEU A 194 3.79 0.25 0.18
CA LEU A 194 4.67 0.56 1.30
C LEU A 194 6.05 1.06 0.88
N GLY A 195 6.67 0.37 -0.08
CA GLY A 195 7.96 0.76 -0.63
C GLY A 195 7.89 2.15 -1.25
N TRP A 196 6.82 2.43 -1.98
CA TRP A 196 6.56 3.73 -2.58
C TRP A 196 6.35 4.84 -1.54
N SER A 197 5.50 4.63 -0.53
CA SER A 197 5.28 5.61 0.54
C SER A 197 6.57 5.93 1.29
N THR A 198 7.42 4.92 1.53
CA THR A 198 8.74 5.11 2.16
C THR A 198 9.67 5.93 1.26
N PHE A 199 9.72 5.62 -0.04
CA PHE A 199 10.54 6.32 -1.02
C PHE A 199 10.12 7.79 -1.18
N LEU A 200 8.82 8.05 -1.36
CA LEU A 200 8.28 9.42 -1.47
C LEU A 200 8.53 10.23 -0.21
N SER A 201 8.35 9.63 0.97
CA SER A 201 8.65 10.30 2.24
C SER A 201 10.13 10.68 2.30
N GLY A 202 11.03 9.74 1.97
CA GLY A 202 12.48 9.99 1.96
C GLY A 202 12.94 11.01 0.91
N MET A 203 12.27 11.09 -0.25
CA MET A 203 12.54 12.13 -1.25
C MET A 203 12.06 13.50 -0.81
N SER A 204 10.88 13.57 -0.18
CA SER A 204 10.29 14.82 0.30
C SER A 204 11.15 15.46 1.40
N SER A 205 11.83 14.63 2.22
CA SER A 205 12.82 15.09 3.21
C SER A 205 14.10 15.69 2.63
N LYS A 206 14.43 15.47 1.35
CA LYS A 206 15.72 15.86 0.76
C LYS A 206 15.74 17.23 0.08
N LYS A 207 14.79 18.13 0.35
CA LYS A 207 14.84 19.52 -0.14
C LYS A 207 14.94 20.52 1.02
N VAL A 208 16.17 20.89 1.38
CA VAL A 208 16.75 22.27 1.35
C VAL A 208 18.26 22.14 1.66
N THR A 209 19.09 21.94 0.65
CA THR A 209 20.53 22.27 0.75
C THR A 209 21.01 22.65 -0.64
N SER A 210 20.87 23.92 -1.01
CA SER A 210 21.72 24.61 -1.99
C SER A 210 21.29 26.06 -2.18
N ALA A 211 21.96 26.97 -1.46
CA ALA A 211 22.78 28.01 -2.07
C ALA A 211 23.62 28.67 -0.95
N PRO A 212 24.96 28.71 -1.04
CA PRO A 212 25.72 29.67 -0.24
C PRO A 212 25.43 31.07 -0.77
N ALA A 213 25.04 31.98 0.13
CA ALA A 213 24.97 33.40 -0.20
C ALA A 213 26.37 33.89 -0.58
N SER A 214 26.39 34.70 -1.64
CA SER A 214 27.53 35.43 -2.24
C SER A 214 28.50 36.03 -1.23
#